data_AF-A0A2N0NCK2-F1
#
_entry.id   AF-A0A2N0NCK2-F1
#
_cell.length_a   1.000
_cell.length_b   1.000
_cell.length_c   1.000
_cell.angle_alpha   90.00
_cell.angle_beta   90.00
_cell.angle_gamma   90.00
#
_symmetry.space_group_name_H-M   'P 1'
#
loop_
_entity.id
_entity.type
_entity.pdbx_description
1 polymer ?
#
loop_
_entity_poly.entity_id
_entity_poly.type
_entity_poly.pdbx_seq_one_letter_code
_entity_poly.pdbx_strand_id
1 'polypeptide(L)'
;MAKLKNHDSGKPIDDPIINLCDVLNNFEKSTKLLPDSNIWLYDNKYETCIQLSNILRNYFEEIVQPRRESSNDNEWFSSLDRFFKNIIARRTSRVQNWYMQNTANFPQDNSNVVNG
;
A
#
# COMPACT_ATOMS: atom_id res chain seq x y z
N MET A 1 -4.79 -8.57 -13.78
CA MET A 1 -4.99 -7.32 -13.02
C MET A 1 -4.54 -6.13 -13.87
N ALA A 2 -5.31 -5.03 -13.84
CA ALA A 2 -4.92 -3.80 -14.52
C ALA A 2 -3.80 -3.12 -13.71
N LYS A 3 -2.60 -3.01 -14.29
CA LYS A 3 -1.52 -2.20 -13.71
C LYS A 3 -1.97 -0.73 -13.72
N LEU A 4 -1.76 0.00 -12.62
CA LEU A 4 -1.87 1.46 -12.64
C LEU A 4 -0.86 1.98 -13.67
N LYS A 5 -1.35 2.63 -14.70
CA LYS A 5 -0.54 3.19 -15.79
C LYS A 5 -0.87 4.65 -15.97
N ASN A 6 0.14 5.39 -16.38
CA ASN A 6 -0.04 6.71 -16.97
C ASN A 6 -0.79 6.53 -18.30
N HIS A 7 -1.87 7.29 -18.49
CA HIS A 7 -2.77 7.21 -19.63
C HIS A 7 -2.05 7.59 -20.93
N ASP A 8 -1.29 8.68 -20.89
CA ASP A 8 -0.68 9.29 -22.08
C ASP A 8 0.55 8.52 -22.57
N SER A 9 1.40 8.07 -21.63
CA SER A 9 2.63 7.34 -21.94
C SER A 9 2.48 5.82 -21.92
N GLY A 10 1.38 5.30 -21.37
CA GLY A 10 1.16 3.87 -21.15
C GLY A 10 2.11 3.22 -20.13
N LYS A 11 3.02 3.99 -19.52
CA LYS A 11 4.03 3.49 -18.58
C LYS A 11 3.40 3.12 -17.24
N PRO A 12 3.90 2.07 -16.55
CA PRO A 12 3.44 1.76 -15.20
C PRO A 12 3.72 2.91 -14.24
N ILE A 13 2.78 3.19 -13.34
CA ILE A 13 3.05 4.01 -12.16
C ILE A 13 3.97 3.23 -11.25
N ASP A 14 4.98 3.94 -10.73
CA ASP A 14 6.00 3.37 -9.87
C ASP A 14 5.39 2.55 -8.72
N ASP A 15 6.05 1.44 -8.43
CA ASP A 15 5.64 0.46 -7.43
C ASP A 15 6.86 0.05 -6.60
N PRO A 16 7.40 0.99 -5.80
CA PRO A 16 8.70 0.83 -5.20
C PRO A 16 8.69 -0.30 -4.17
N ILE A 17 9.75 -1.10 -4.20
CA ILE A 17 10.08 -2.06 -3.16
C ILE A 17 10.84 -1.30 -2.08
N ILE A 18 10.23 -1.13 -0.91
CA ILE A 18 10.86 -0.44 0.22
C ILE A 18 11.54 -1.43 1.16
N ASN A 19 12.51 -0.95 1.92
CA ASN A 19 13.10 -1.74 2.99
C ASN A 19 12.22 -1.66 4.24
N LEU A 20 12.10 -2.78 4.96
CA LEU A 20 11.37 -2.83 6.21
C LEU A 20 12.02 -1.94 7.29
N CYS A 21 13.34 -1.78 7.25
CA CYS A 21 14.09 -0.87 8.12
C CYS A 21 13.61 0.58 7.98
N ASP A 22 13.15 0.98 6.79
CA ASP A 22 12.64 2.33 6.53
C ASP A 22 11.26 2.57 7.18
N VAL A 23 10.61 1.50 7.64
CA VAL A 23 9.26 1.50 8.24
C VAL A 23 9.30 1.25 9.74
N LEU A 24 10.16 0.34 10.16
CA LEU A 24 10.31 -0.10 11.54
C LEU A 24 11.72 0.27 12.00
N ASN A 25 11.82 1.38 12.75
CA ASN A 25 13.09 1.97 13.22
C ASN A 25 14.00 1.03 14.05
N ASN A 26 13.58 -0.22 14.33
CA ASN A 26 14.30 -1.19 15.14
C ASN A 26 14.58 -2.51 14.40
N PHE A 27 14.37 -2.57 13.08
CA PHE A 27 14.59 -3.79 12.32
C PHE A 27 16.00 -3.79 11.72
N GLU A 28 16.91 -4.61 12.25
CA GLU A 28 18.27 -4.74 11.71
C GLU A 28 18.32 -5.56 10.41
N LYS A 29 17.33 -6.43 10.19
CA LYS A 29 17.26 -7.25 8.99
C LYS A 29 16.67 -6.44 7.84
N SER A 30 17.46 -6.30 6.78
CA SER A 30 17.01 -5.75 5.50
C SER A 30 16.02 -6.70 4.82
N THR A 31 14.78 -6.73 5.29
CA THR A 31 13.69 -7.47 4.65
C THR A 31 13.02 -6.56 3.63
N LYS A 32 13.02 -6.97 2.36
CA LYS A 32 12.29 -6.24 1.32
C LYS A 32 10.79 -6.42 1.54
N LEU A 33 10.07 -5.31 1.61
CA LEU A 33 8.62 -5.36 1.70
C LEU A 33 8.02 -5.62 0.32
N LEU A 34 6.95 -6.41 0.26
CA LEU A 34 6.27 -6.66 -1.01
C LEU A 34 5.79 -5.35 -1.67
N PRO A 35 5.81 -5.26 -3.01
CA PRO A 35 5.28 -4.11 -3.73
C PRO A 35 3.77 -4.03 -3.59
N ASP A 36 3.22 -2.84 -3.82
CA ASP A 36 1.80 -2.61 -3.62
C ASP A 36 0.92 -3.35 -4.62
N SER A 37 1.43 -3.67 -5.81
CA SER A 37 0.70 -4.55 -6.74
C SER A 37 0.48 -5.96 -6.22
N ASN A 38 1.28 -6.39 -5.23
CA ASN A 38 1.27 -7.78 -4.75
C ASN A 38 0.36 -8.01 -3.55
N ILE A 39 -0.18 -6.95 -2.91
CA ILE A 39 -1.24 -7.12 -1.90
C ILE A 39 -2.59 -6.95 -2.58
N TRP A 40 -3.34 -8.03 -2.58
CA TRP A 40 -4.67 -8.13 -3.16
C TRP A 40 -5.66 -7.42 -2.25
N LEU A 41 -6.26 -6.31 -2.72
CA LEU A 41 -7.25 -5.58 -1.93
C LEU A 41 -8.67 -6.11 -2.10
N TYR A 42 -9.04 -6.69 -3.25
CA TYR A 42 -10.43 -7.16 -3.45
C TYR A 42 -10.63 -8.15 -4.61
N ASP A 43 -11.59 -9.06 -4.38
CA ASP A 43 -12.69 -9.45 -5.27
C ASP A 43 -14.01 -9.20 -4.50
N ASN A 44 -14.84 -8.27 -4.99
CA ASN A 44 -16.24 -7.89 -4.73
C ASN A 44 -17.08 -8.34 -3.49
N LYS A 45 -16.52 -8.76 -2.34
CA LYS A 45 -17.34 -9.10 -1.14
C LYS A 45 -16.88 -8.42 0.14
N TYR A 46 -17.82 -8.15 1.05
CA TYR A 46 -17.59 -7.58 2.40
C TYR A 46 -16.55 -8.36 3.26
N GLU A 47 -16.21 -9.59 2.89
CA GLU A 47 -15.18 -10.42 3.55
C GLU A 47 -13.72 -9.96 3.33
N THR A 48 -13.47 -9.05 2.41
CA THR A 48 -12.12 -8.66 1.98
C THR A 48 -11.36 -7.80 2.98
N CYS A 49 -12.01 -6.94 3.79
CA CYS A 49 -11.28 -6.16 4.80
C CYS A 49 -10.72 -7.08 5.91
N ILE A 50 -11.51 -8.07 6.35
CA ILE A 50 -11.07 -9.07 7.33
C ILE A 50 -9.99 -9.96 6.72
N GLN A 51 -10.20 -10.43 5.50
CA GLN A 51 -9.22 -11.25 4.79
C GLN A 51 -7.90 -10.52 4.54
N LEU A 52 -7.95 -9.25 4.10
CA LEU A 52 -6.79 -8.40 3.90
C LEU A 52 -6.04 -8.15 5.21
N SER A 53 -6.77 -7.83 6.27
CA SER A 53 -6.18 -7.66 7.61
C SER A 53 -5.48 -8.94 8.07
N ASN A 54 -6.10 -10.11 7.86
CA ASN A 54 -5.49 -11.41 8.18
C ASN A 54 -4.26 -11.69 7.33
N ILE A 55 -4.29 -11.46 6.01
CA ILE A 55 -3.14 -11.65 5.12
C ILE A 55 -1.97 -10.76 5.54
N LEU A 56 -2.23 -9.47 5.79
CA LEU A 56 -1.21 -8.52 6.19
C LEU A 56 -0.66 -8.83 7.59
N ARG A 57 -1.51 -9.25 8.53
CA ARG A 57 -1.09 -9.69 9.85
C ARG A 57 -0.23 -10.95 9.77
N ASN A 58 -0.65 -11.96 9.00
CA ASN A 58 0.12 -13.20 8.85
C ASN A 58 1.47 -12.93 8.19
N TYR A 59 1.50 -12.12 7.12
CA TYR A 59 2.75 -11.69 6.50
C TYR A 59 3.65 -10.97 7.51
N PHE A 60 3.07 -10.06 8.30
CA PHE A 60 3.83 -9.36 9.34
C PHE A 60 4.41 -10.36 10.35
N GLU A 61 3.60 -11.28 10.87
CA GLU A 61 4.05 -12.22 11.89
C GLU A 61 5.07 -13.25 11.35
N GLU A 62 4.95 -13.69 10.10
CA GLU A 62 5.84 -14.69 9.51
C GLU A 62 7.15 -14.10 8.96
N ILE A 63 7.08 -12.92 8.35
CA ILE A 63 8.18 -12.36 7.54
C ILE A 63 8.79 -11.11 8.18
N VAL A 64 7.96 -10.30 8.83
CA VAL A 64 8.39 -9.04 9.45
C VAL A 64 8.83 -9.31 10.88
N GLN A 65 7.92 -9.51 11.82
CA GLN A 65 8.24 -9.68 13.24
C GLN A 65 7.42 -10.83 13.84
N PRO A 66 8.03 -12.02 14.03
CA PRO A 66 7.41 -13.10 14.77
C PRO A 66 7.04 -12.64 16.17
N ARG A 67 5.78 -12.89 16.58
CA ARG A 67 5.29 -12.45 17.89
C ARG A 67 6.11 -13.01 19.04
N ARG A 68 6.56 -14.26 18.90
CA ARG A 68 7.44 -14.94 19.87
C ARG A 68 8.82 -14.30 20.04
N GLU A 69 9.25 -13.49 19.06
CA GLU A 69 10.56 -12.81 19.05
C GLU A 69 10.45 -11.35 19.57
N SER A 70 9.22 -10.87 19.83
CA SER A 70 8.99 -9.56 20.43
C SER A 70 9.21 -9.60 21.94
N SER A 71 9.74 -8.51 22.52
CA SER A 71 9.99 -8.43 23.96
C SER A 71 8.70 -8.49 24.78
N ASN A 72 7.62 -7.92 24.23
CA ASN A 72 6.27 -7.93 24.79
C ASN A 72 5.23 -7.64 23.70
N ASP A 73 3.95 -7.85 24.06
CA ASP A 73 2.82 -7.64 23.16
C ASP A 73 2.63 -6.17 22.76
N ASN A 74 2.89 -5.21 23.66
CA ASN A 74 2.71 -3.78 23.34
C ASN A 74 3.68 -3.34 22.23
N GLU A 75 4.92 -3.81 22.26
CA GLU A 75 5.91 -3.55 21.21
C GLU A 75 5.49 -4.20 19.88
N TRP A 76 4.99 -5.43 19.94
CA TRP A 76 4.51 -6.15 18.76
C TRP A 76 3.34 -5.42 18.09
N PHE A 77 2.32 -5.04 18.86
CA PHE A 77 1.18 -4.28 18.34
C PHE A 77 1.57 -2.88 17.85
N SER A 78 2.53 -2.22 18.51
CA SER A 78 3.05 -0.92 18.04
C SER A 78 3.74 -1.04 16.68
N SER A 79 4.48 -2.13 16.46
CA SER A 79 5.14 -2.40 15.19
C SER A 79 4.14 -2.79 14.09
N LEU A 80 3.11 -3.57 14.44
CA LEU A 80 2.01 -3.90 13.52
C LEU A 80 1.22 -2.64 13.09
N ASP A 81 0.94 -1.71 14.01
CA ASP A 81 0.27 -0.44 13.70
C ASP A 81 1.09 0.41 12.71
N ARG A 82 2.39 0.56 12.96
CA ARG A 82 3.30 1.27 12.04
C ARG A 82 3.34 0.61 10.67
N PHE A 83 3.40 -0.72 10.65
CA PHE A 83 3.39 -1.52 9.42
C PHE A 83 2.13 -1.25 8.58
N PHE A 84 0.95 -1.33 9.18
CA PHE A 84 -0.30 -1.05 8.47
C PHE A 84 -0.40 0.39 7.98
N LYS A 85 -0.05 1.37 8.83
CA LYS A 85 -0.04 2.79 8.44
C LYS A 85 0.87 3.04 7.24
N ASN A 86 2.04 2.40 7.19
CA ASN A 86 2.95 2.54 6.06
C ASN A 86 2.38 1.95 4.75
N ILE A 87 1.82 0.74 4.80
CA ILE A 87 1.17 0.11 3.63
C ILE A 87 0.03 1.00 3.10
N ILE A 88 -0.81 1.53 3.99
CA ILE A 88 -1.91 2.43 3.61
C ILE A 88 -1.38 3.72 2.98
N ALA A 89 -0.37 4.34 3.60
CA ALA A 89 0.21 5.58 3.12
C ALA A 89 0.83 5.43 1.71
N ARG A 90 1.61 4.36 1.49
CA ARG A 90 2.21 4.07 0.19
C ARG A 90 1.18 3.87 -0.91
N ARG A 91 0.13 3.08 -0.65
CA ARG A 91 -0.96 2.87 -1.60
C ARG A 91 -1.70 4.16 -1.93
N THR A 92 -1.98 4.96 -0.90
CA THR A 92 -2.65 6.26 -1.06
C THR A 92 -1.80 7.17 -1.94
N SER A 93 -0.51 7.27 -1.66
CA SER A 93 0.43 8.06 -2.47
C SER A 93 0.51 7.55 -3.91
N ARG A 94 0.53 6.24 -4.13
CA ARG A 94 0.56 5.64 -5.47
C ARG A 94 -0.69 5.96 -6.29
N VAL A 95 -1.87 5.88 -5.66
CA VAL A 95 -3.15 6.24 -6.31
C VAL A 95 -3.21 7.75 -6.58
N GLN A 96 -2.74 8.58 -5.65
CA GLN A 96 -2.64 10.02 -5.86
C GLN A 96 -1.69 10.36 -7.02
N ASN A 97 -0.53 9.72 -7.10
CA ASN A 97 0.41 9.90 -8.20
C ASN A 97 -0.19 9.47 -9.54
N TRP A 98 -0.89 8.32 -9.57
CA TRP A 98 -1.65 7.88 -10.74
C TRP A 98 -2.69 8.93 -11.17
N TYR A 99 -3.47 9.45 -10.22
CA TYR A 99 -4.49 10.46 -10.47
C TYR A 99 -3.86 11.73 -11.04
N MET A 100 -2.88 12.31 -10.34
CA MET A 100 -2.17 13.52 -10.76
C MET A 100 -1.61 13.39 -12.18
N GLN A 101 -0.96 12.26 -12.47
CA GLN A 101 -0.38 12.02 -13.80
C GLN A 101 -1.43 11.90 -14.90
N ASN A 102 -2.60 11.34 -14.59
CA ASN A 102 -3.66 11.14 -15.58
C ASN A 102 -4.62 12.32 -15.70
N THR A 103 -4.58 13.26 -14.75
CA THR A 103 -5.39 14.47 -14.80
C THR A 103 -4.62 15.74 -15.06
N ALA A 104 -3.29 15.68 -15.21
CA ALA A 104 -2.43 16.85 -15.41
C ALA A 104 -2.84 17.72 -16.61
N ASN A 105 -3.39 17.09 -17.66
CA ASN A 105 -3.77 17.75 -18.90
C ASN A 105 -5.25 18.14 -18.96
N PHE A 106 -6.05 17.79 -17.95
CA PHE A 106 -7.44 18.26 -17.90
C PHE A 106 -7.48 19.71 -17.40
N PRO A 107 -8.31 20.58 -18.01
CA PRO A 107 -8.58 21.89 -17.46
C PRO A 107 -9.04 21.77 -16.01
N GLN A 108 -8.52 22.59 -15.10
CA GLN A 108 -9.04 22.66 -13.72
C GLN A 108 -10.50 23.15 -13.68
N ASP A 109 -10.98 23.74 -14.77
CA ASP A 109 -12.31 24.32 -14.92
C ASP A 109 -13.20 23.41 -15.79
N ASN A 110 -13.71 22.33 -15.19
CA ASN A 110 -14.83 21.57 -15.76
C ASN A 110 -16.17 22.20 -15.34
N SER A 111 -16.33 23.51 -15.49
CA SER A 111 -17.61 24.20 -15.25
C SER A 111 -18.66 23.92 -16.34
N ASN A 112 -18.28 23.27 -17.44
CA ASN A 112 -19.23 22.84 -18.48
C ASN A 112 -19.72 21.42 -18.22
N VAL A 113 -20.72 21.28 -17.35
CA VAL A 113 -21.68 20.18 -17.46
C VAL A 113 -22.50 20.45 -18.72
N VAL A 114 -22.11 19.84 -19.85
CA VAL A 114 -22.97 19.82 -21.03
C VAL A 114 -24.09 18.83 -20.73
N ASN A 115 -25.27 19.34 -20.38
CA ASN A 115 -26.49 18.54 -20.38
C ASN A 115 -26.69 17.98 -21.79
N GLY A 116 -26.61 16.66 -21.91
CA GLY A 116 -27.02 15.92 -23.11
C GLY A 116 -28.53 15.86 -23.26
#